data_AF-A0AAD0UCL2-F1
#
_entry.id   AF-A0AAD0UCL2-F1
#
_cell.length_a   1.000
_cell.length_b   1.000
_cell.length_c   1.000
_cell.angle_alpha   90.00
_cell.angle_beta   90.00
_cell.angle_gamma   90.00
#
_symmetry.space_group_name_H-M   'P 1'
#
loop_
_entity.id
_entity.type
_entity.pdbx_description
1 polymer ?
#
loop_
_entity_poly.entity_id
_entity_poly.type
_entity_poly.pdbx_seq_one_letter_code
_entity_poly.pdbx_strand_id
1 'polypeptide(L)'
;MVAASTSAVIMLTLTEDQYKKFLASDIQNFIAAVADEFLSEREDMLGNPGRSEVILRMQSAYDNGLNLGFTSTGHLIYMMYMSADYPKLFERPETQRYLNKSGGSPEQRLDEMKSVLRHLGSTVKQREERSREW
;
A
#
# COMPACT_ATOMS: atom_id res chain seq x y z
N MET A 1 41.67 16.35 -34.64
CA MET A 1 41.73 16.81 -33.23
C MET A 1 40.55 16.17 -32.52
N VAL A 2 40.80 15.10 -31.76
CA VAL A 2 39.76 14.30 -31.10
C VAL A 2 39.64 14.82 -29.67
N ALA A 3 38.45 15.27 -29.28
CA ALA A 3 38.09 15.46 -27.89
C ALA A 3 36.94 14.50 -27.59
N ALA A 4 37.28 13.27 -27.20
CA ALA A 4 36.34 12.36 -26.60
C ALA A 4 36.14 12.79 -25.14
N SER A 5 34.99 13.40 -24.85
CA SER A 5 34.58 13.67 -23.48
C SER A 5 34.02 12.37 -22.90
N THR A 6 34.86 11.63 -22.19
CA THR A 6 34.43 10.52 -21.34
C THR A 6 33.67 11.08 -20.15
N SER A 7 32.33 11.07 -20.20
CA SER A 7 31.50 11.20 -19.01
C SER A 7 31.82 10.04 -18.07
N ALA A 8 32.57 10.32 -17.01
CA ALA A 8 32.73 9.39 -15.91
C ALA A 8 31.37 9.19 -15.25
N VAL A 9 30.80 7.99 -15.38
CA VAL A 9 29.68 7.55 -14.56
C VAL A 9 30.21 7.50 -13.13
N ILE A 10 29.76 8.42 -12.27
CA ILE A 10 30.08 8.39 -10.83
C ILE A 10 29.29 7.22 -10.25
N MET A 11 29.92 6.04 -10.12
CA MET A 11 29.37 4.96 -9.31
C MET A 11 29.52 5.33 -7.84
N LEU A 12 28.40 5.59 -7.17
CA LEU A 12 28.34 5.80 -5.73
C LEU A 12 28.56 4.45 -5.03
N THR A 13 29.69 4.31 -4.34
CA THR A 13 29.94 3.18 -3.43
C THR A 13 29.45 3.55 -2.03
N LEU A 14 28.41 2.88 -1.57
CA LEU A 14 27.85 3.06 -0.22
C LEU A 14 28.41 2.01 0.73
N THR A 15 28.71 2.39 1.98
CA THR A 15 28.89 1.43 3.07
C THR A 15 27.56 0.73 3.37
N GLU A 16 27.58 -0.41 4.08
CA GLU A 16 26.35 -1.12 4.44
C GLU A 16 25.37 -0.25 5.24
N ASP A 17 25.88 0.59 6.14
CA ASP A 17 25.07 1.55 6.90
C ASP A 17 24.50 2.67 6.02
N GLN A 18 25.27 3.17 5.05
CA GLN A 18 24.79 4.16 4.09
C GLN A 18 23.75 3.56 3.13
N TYR A 19 23.94 2.30 2.74
CA TYR A 19 22.99 1.56 1.93
C TYR A 19 21.68 1.31 2.67
N LYS A 20 21.74 0.90 3.95
CA LYS A 20 20.54 0.77 4.80
C LYS A 20 19.80 2.10 4.98
N LYS A 21 20.53 3.21 5.19
CA LYS A 21 19.92 4.55 5.25
C LYS A 21 19.29 4.97 3.93
N PHE A 22 19.95 4.68 2.82
CA PHE A 22 19.42 4.95 1.48
C PHE A 22 18.13 4.16 1.23
N LEU A 23 18.13 2.85 1.49
CA LEU A 23 16.94 2.01 1.36
C LEU A 23 15.80 2.46 2.28
N ALA A 24 16.11 2.82 3.53
CA ALA A 24 15.11 3.36 4.44
C ALA A 24 14.51 4.67 3.90
N SER A 25 15.35 5.57 3.37
CA SER A 25 14.86 6.81 2.75
C SER A 25 14.04 6.56 1.49
N ASP A 26 14.39 5.54 0.70
CA ASP A 26 13.66 5.15 -0.52
C ASP A 26 12.26 4.62 -0.19
N ILE A 27 12.14 3.78 0.84
CA ILE A 27 10.85 3.27 1.33
C ILE A 27 9.96 4.42 1.85
N GLN A 28 10.52 5.35 2.63
CA GLN A 28 9.77 6.51 3.11
C GLN A 28 9.28 7.41 1.96
N ASN A 29 10.13 7.64 0.96
CA ASN A 29 9.76 8.41 -0.23
C ASN A 29 8.67 7.70 -1.05
N PHE A 30 8.77 6.38 -1.21
CA PHE A 30 7.76 5.58 -1.87
C PHE A 30 6.40 5.69 -1.17
N ILE A 31 6.35 5.51 0.16
CA ILE A 31 5.11 5.59 0.93
C ILE A 31 4.54 7.02 0.89
N ALA A 32 5.39 8.04 0.98
CA ALA A 32 4.96 9.43 0.85
C ALA A 32 4.34 9.71 -0.53
N ALA A 33 4.95 9.22 -1.61
CA ALA A 33 4.41 9.37 -2.96
C ALA A 33 3.06 8.66 -3.14
N VAL A 34 2.92 7.45 -2.58
CA VAL A 34 1.64 6.71 -2.58
C VAL A 34 0.57 7.43 -1.76
N ALA A 35 0.94 8.03 -0.63
CA ALA A 35 0.03 8.84 0.17
C ALA A 35 -0.41 10.11 -0.57
N ASP A 36 0.51 10.78 -1.26
CA ASP A 36 0.21 11.98 -2.04
C ASP A 36 -0.75 11.67 -3.20
N GLU A 37 -0.54 10.55 -3.89
CA GLU A 37 -1.46 10.05 -4.92
C GLU A 37 -2.85 9.77 -4.33
N PHE A 38 -2.93 9.03 -3.22
CA PHE A 38 -4.19 8.75 -2.54
C PHE A 38 -4.93 10.03 -2.11
N LEU A 39 -4.19 11.02 -1.63
CA LEU A 39 -4.77 12.28 -1.13
C LEU A 39 -5.20 13.24 -2.25
N SER A 40 -4.69 13.06 -3.48
CA SER A 40 -5.00 13.93 -4.62
C SER A 40 -6.50 14.01 -4.94
N GLU A 41 -7.26 12.97 -4.60
CA GLU A 41 -8.72 12.88 -4.80
C GLU A 41 -9.50 12.78 -3.47
N ARG A 42 -8.86 13.04 -2.32
CA ARG A 42 -9.42 12.79 -0.98
C ARG A 42 -9.29 13.99 -0.06
N GLU A 43 -9.98 15.08 -0.41
CA GLU A 43 -10.05 16.30 0.43
C GLU A 43 -10.54 16.02 1.86
N ASP A 44 -11.42 15.03 2.03
CA ASP A 44 -11.91 14.56 3.33
C ASP A 44 -10.75 14.12 4.24
N MET A 45 -9.83 13.33 3.69
CA MET A 45 -8.66 12.79 4.42
C MET A 45 -7.54 13.81 4.58
N LEU A 46 -7.41 14.78 3.66
CA LEU A 46 -6.46 15.89 3.77
C LEU A 46 -6.80 16.81 4.96
N GLY A 47 -8.08 17.05 5.22
CA GLY A 47 -8.52 17.85 6.36
C GLY A 47 -8.48 17.09 7.69
N ASN A 48 -9.01 15.86 7.71
CA ASN A 48 -8.99 14.98 8.88
C ASN A 48 -8.98 13.52 8.40
N PRO A 49 -7.89 12.77 8.62
CA PRO A 49 -6.91 12.95 9.68
C PRO A 49 -5.69 13.81 9.33
N GLY A 50 -5.55 14.22 8.07
CA GLY A 50 -4.40 14.95 7.57
C GLY A 50 -3.30 14.04 7.05
N ARG A 51 -2.48 14.61 6.15
CA ARG A 51 -1.44 13.91 5.39
C ARG A 51 -0.50 13.07 6.25
N SER A 52 -0.01 13.63 7.36
CA SER A 52 0.95 12.94 8.23
C SER A 52 0.38 11.65 8.83
N GLU A 53 -0.88 11.67 9.26
CA GLU A 53 -1.54 10.49 9.82
C GLU A 53 -1.86 9.46 8.74
N VAL A 54 -2.19 9.89 7.52
CA VAL A 54 -2.34 8.99 6.37
C VAL A 54 -1.02 8.26 6.08
N ILE A 55 0.12 8.97 6.06
CA ILE A 55 1.44 8.35 5.88
C ILE A 55 1.72 7.32 6.98
N LEU A 56 1.42 7.64 8.25
CA LEU A 56 1.63 6.70 9.37
C LEU A 56 0.81 5.41 9.19
N ARG A 57 -0.45 5.53 8.75
CA ARG A 57 -1.32 4.36 8.48
C ARG A 57 -0.79 3.53 7.31
N MET A 58 -0.36 4.18 6.23
CA MET A 58 0.20 3.51 5.07
C MET A 58 1.52 2.80 5.39
N GLN A 59 2.39 3.45 6.17
CA GLN A 59 3.63 2.85 6.67
C GLN A 59 3.34 1.59 7.49
N SER A 60 2.41 1.68 8.45
CA SER A 60 2.04 0.53 9.27
C SER A 60 1.52 -0.64 8.43
N ALA A 61 0.70 -0.36 7.40
CA ALA A 61 0.20 -1.38 6.49
C ALA A 61 1.31 -2.01 5.62
N TYR A 62 2.26 -1.19 5.16
CA TYR A 62 3.42 -1.66 4.40
C TYR A 62 4.28 -2.62 5.23
N ASP A 63 4.66 -2.20 6.43
CA ASP A 63 5.48 -3.01 7.34
C ASP A 63 4.76 -4.30 7.73
N ASN A 64 3.44 -4.22 7.96
CA ASN A 64 2.62 -5.38 8.23
C ASN A 64 2.58 -6.36 7.03
N GLY A 65 2.43 -5.85 5.81
CA GLY A 65 2.48 -6.64 4.59
C GLY A 65 3.82 -7.36 4.42
N LEU A 66 4.94 -6.66 4.63
CA LEU A 66 6.26 -7.29 4.60
C LEU A 66 6.40 -8.38 5.67
N ASN A 67 5.93 -8.14 6.89
CA ASN A 67 5.95 -9.14 7.97
C ASN A 67 5.09 -10.37 7.67
N LEU A 68 4.00 -10.20 6.90
CA LEU A 68 3.15 -11.28 6.41
C LEU A 68 3.75 -12.03 5.22
N GLY A 69 4.85 -11.55 4.65
CA GLY A 69 5.52 -12.17 3.50
C GLY A 69 4.99 -11.72 2.14
N PHE A 70 4.28 -10.58 2.06
CA PHE A 70 3.90 -10.00 0.77
C PHE A 70 5.15 -9.58 -0.02
N THR A 71 5.13 -9.89 -1.31
CA THR A 71 6.23 -9.57 -2.25
C THR A 71 5.78 -8.64 -3.37
N SER A 72 4.48 -8.57 -3.63
CA SER A 72 3.91 -7.77 -4.72
C SER A 72 3.67 -6.32 -4.29
N THR A 73 4.33 -5.37 -4.95
CA THR A 73 4.13 -3.93 -4.74
C THR A 73 2.67 -3.52 -4.88
N GLY A 74 1.94 -4.05 -5.86
CA GLY A 74 0.53 -3.73 -6.05
C GLY A 74 -0.37 -4.15 -4.87
N HIS A 75 -0.06 -5.28 -4.23
CA HIS A 75 -0.77 -5.72 -3.03
C HIS A 75 -0.42 -4.84 -1.82
N LEU A 76 0.85 -4.45 -1.68
CA LEU A 76 1.27 -3.54 -0.62
C LEU A 76 0.60 -2.17 -0.76
N ILE A 77 0.52 -1.60 -1.97
CA ILE A 77 -0.22 -0.35 -2.24
C ILE A 77 -1.70 -0.50 -1.90
N TYR A 78 -2.33 -1.62 -2.27
CA TYR A 78 -3.71 -1.89 -1.89
C TYR A 78 -3.90 -1.91 -0.37
N MET A 79 -2.98 -2.53 0.36
CA MET A 79 -3.00 -2.52 1.82
C MET A 79 -2.85 -1.10 2.39
N MET A 80 -1.95 -0.29 1.84
CA MET A 80 -1.79 1.12 2.23
C MET A 80 -3.11 1.90 2.07
N TYR A 81 -3.75 1.81 0.91
CA TYR A 81 -5.01 2.52 0.64
C TYR A 81 -6.12 2.09 1.60
N MET A 82 -6.29 0.78 1.79
CA MET A 82 -7.29 0.24 2.71
C MET A 82 -7.03 0.68 4.16
N SER A 83 -5.78 0.80 4.59
CA SER A 83 -5.44 1.24 5.95
C SER A 83 -5.54 2.74 6.15
N ALA A 84 -5.45 3.54 5.09
CA ALA A 84 -5.74 4.97 5.17
C ALA A 84 -7.22 5.20 5.57
N ASP A 85 -8.14 4.47 4.92
CA ASP A 85 -9.58 4.50 5.22
C ASP A 85 -9.96 3.72 6.50
N TYR A 86 -9.32 2.57 6.73
CA TYR A 86 -9.61 1.67 7.86
C TYR A 86 -8.34 1.42 8.69
N PRO A 87 -8.04 2.33 9.64
CA PRO A 87 -6.84 2.21 10.48
C PRO A 87 -6.76 0.85 11.16
N LYS A 88 -5.55 0.29 11.17
CA LYS A 88 -5.22 -0.99 11.81
C LYS A 88 -5.96 -2.20 11.24
N LEU A 89 -6.63 -2.11 10.08
CA LEU A 89 -7.37 -3.23 9.49
C LEU A 89 -6.52 -4.51 9.39
N PHE A 90 -5.29 -4.38 8.89
CA PHE A 90 -4.38 -5.51 8.73
C PHE A 90 -3.71 -5.95 10.03
N GLU A 91 -3.70 -5.13 11.08
CA GLU A 91 -3.20 -5.52 12.42
C GLU A 91 -4.22 -6.34 13.21
N ARG A 92 -5.50 -6.35 12.80
CA ARG A 92 -6.55 -7.08 13.52
C ARG A 92 -6.26 -8.59 13.54
N PRO A 93 -6.43 -9.28 14.68
CA PRO A 93 -6.13 -10.71 14.78
C PRO A 93 -6.86 -11.58 13.75
N GLU A 94 -8.10 -11.25 13.40
CA GLU A 94 -8.90 -12.01 12.45
C GLU A 94 -8.36 -11.86 11.02
N THR A 95 -7.97 -10.63 10.66
CA THR A 95 -7.36 -10.33 9.36
C THR A 95 -6.00 -11.02 9.24
N GLN A 96 -5.16 -10.89 10.28
CA GLN A 96 -3.87 -11.58 10.40
C GLN A 96 -4.03 -13.10 10.24
N ARG A 97 -4.99 -13.69 10.95
CA ARG A 97 -5.26 -15.13 10.90
C ARG A 97 -5.70 -15.58 9.50
N TYR A 98 -6.52 -14.78 8.82
CA TYR A 98 -6.98 -15.11 7.48
C TYR A 98 -5.86 -15.01 6.44
N LEU A 99 -5.07 -13.94 6.47
CA LEU A 99 -3.96 -13.73 5.53
C LEU A 99 -2.84 -14.75 5.71
N ASN A 100 -2.61 -15.23 6.94
CA ASN A 100 -1.64 -16.30 7.23
C ASN A 100 -2.19 -17.73 7.04
N LYS A 101 -3.44 -17.89 6.57
CA LYS A 101 -4.06 -19.22 6.46
C LYS A 101 -3.30 -20.08 5.44
N SER A 102 -2.82 -21.24 5.91
CA SER A 102 -2.09 -22.22 5.11
C SER A 102 -2.84 -22.65 3.84
N GLY A 103 -2.09 -23.12 2.85
CA GLY A 103 -2.64 -23.56 1.55
C GLY A 103 -2.83 -22.42 0.54
N GLY A 104 -2.26 -21.24 0.77
CA GLY A 104 -2.18 -20.14 -0.19
C GLY A 104 -1.19 -19.07 0.27
N SER A 105 -0.73 -18.24 -0.67
CA SER A 105 0.09 -17.06 -0.34
C SER A 105 -0.77 -15.95 0.27
N PRO A 106 -0.20 -15.01 1.03
CA PRO A 106 -0.95 -13.89 1.58
C PRO A 106 -1.57 -13.01 0.49
N GLU A 107 -0.94 -12.88 -0.69
CA GLU A 107 -1.52 -12.22 -1.88
C GLU A 107 -2.78 -12.94 -2.36
N GLN A 108 -2.74 -14.28 -2.48
CA GLN A 108 -3.91 -15.05 -2.89
C GLN A 108 -5.07 -14.86 -1.91
N ARG A 109 -4.79 -14.84 -0.60
CA ARG A 109 -5.79 -14.55 0.44
C ARG A 109 -6.35 -13.13 0.31
N LEU A 110 -5.50 -12.14 0.03
CA LEU A 110 -5.94 -10.77 -0.18
C LEU A 110 -6.83 -10.63 -1.43
N ASP A 111 -6.50 -11.34 -2.52
CA ASP A 111 -7.32 -11.37 -3.73
C ASP A 111 -8.67 -12.08 -3.53
N GLU A 112 -8.70 -13.17 -2.77
CA GLU A 112 -9.94 -13.81 -2.31
C GLU A 112 -10.82 -12.80 -1.55
N MET A 113 -10.25 -12.09 -0.57
CA MET A 113 -10.96 -11.06 0.20
C MET A 113 -11.50 -9.95 -0.71
N LYS A 114 -10.68 -9.44 -1.63
CA LYS A 114 -11.09 -8.42 -2.62
C LYS A 114 -12.25 -8.92 -3.49
N SER A 115 -12.24 -10.19 -3.87
CA SER A 115 -13.32 -10.80 -4.66
C SER A 115 -14.65 -10.81 -3.89
N VAL A 116 -14.60 -11.22 -2.61
CA VAL A 116 -15.79 -11.21 -1.73
C VAL A 116 -16.34 -9.80 -1.56
N LEU A 117 -15.48 -8.81 -1.30
CA LEU A 117 -15.89 -7.41 -1.12
C LEU A 117 -16.54 -6.84 -2.38
N ARG A 118 -15.97 -7.11 -3.56
CA ARG A 118 -16.57 -6.69 -4.85
C ARG A 118 -17.95 -7.32 -5.06
N HIS A 119 -18.10 -8.61 -4.76
CA HIS A 119 -19.37 -9.31 -4.91
C HIS A 119 -20.45 -8.77 -3.97
N LEU A 120 -20.09 -8.45 -2.72
CA LEU A 120 -21.00 -7.82 -1.77
C LEU A 120 -21.42 -6.43 -2.23
N GLY A 121 -20.46 -5.60 -2.66
CA GLY A 121 -20.74 -4.25 -3.16
C GLY A 121 -21.68 -4.24 -4.37
N SER A 122 -21.48 -5.13 -5.34
CA SER A 122 -22.38 -5.24 -6.50
C SER A 122 -23.79 -5.66 -6.10
N THR A 123 -23.90 -6.56 -5.12
CA THR A 123 -25.21 -7.06 -4.65
C THR A 123 -26.01 -5.97 -3.93
N VAL A 124 -25.34 -5.14 -3.12
CA VAL A 124 -25.97 -3.99 -2.44
C VAL A 124 -26.47 -2.97 -3.47
N LYS A 125 -25.63 -2.60 -4.43
CA LYS A 125 -26.00 -1.64 -5.50
C LYS A 125 -27.23 -2.12 -6.29
N GLN A 126 -27.26 -3.39 -6.69
CA GLN A 126 -28.40 -3.99 -7.39
C GLN A 126 -29.69 -3.97 -6.55
N ARG A 127 -29.57 -4.15 -5.23
CA ARG A 127 -30.73 -4.07 -4.33
C ARG A 127 -31.27 -2.64 -4.23
N GLU A 128 -30.40 -1.64 -4.12
CA GLU A 128 -30.78 -0.23 -4.06
C GLU A 128 -31.37 0.28 -5.38
N GLU A 129 -30.85 -0.16 -6.53
CA GLU A 129 -31.42 0.14 -7.84
C GLU A 129 -32.82 -0.45 -7.96
N ARG A 130 -32.99 -1.74 -7.66
CA ARG A 130 -34.29 -2.41 -7.67
C ARG A 130 -35.28 -1.79 -6.67
N SER A 131 -34.85 -1.28 -5.52
CA SER A 131 -35.72 -0.60 -4.56
C SER A 131 -36.14 0.80 -4.98
N ARG A 132 -35.45 1.42 -5.95
CA ARG A 132 -35.81 2.73 -6.53
C ARG A 132 -36.74 2.62 -7.75
N GLU A 133 -36.93 1.41 -8.28
CA GLU A 133 -37.82 1.11 -9.41
C GLU A 133 -39.28 0.89 -9.00
N TRP A 134 -39.59 0.88 -7.69
CA TRP A 134 -40.93 0.76 -7.11
C TRP A 134 -41.25 1.98 -6.24
#